data_AF-A0A178F904-F1
#
_entry.id   AF-A0A178F904-F1
#
_cell.length_a   1.000
_cell.length_b   1.000
_cell.length_c   1.000
_cell.angle_alpha   90.00
_cell.angle_beta   90.00
_cell.angle_gamma   90.00
#
_symmetry.space_group_name_H-M   'P 1'
#
loop_
_entity.id
_entity.type
_entity.pdbx_description
1 polymer ?
#
loop_
_entity_poly.entity_id
_entity_poly.type
_entity_poly.pdbx_seq_one_letter_code
_entity_poly.pdbx_strand_id
1 'polypeptide(L)'
;MALLGEKGHRTTINGDSVGEILSDKVATSSSIPEMVPSLIEKISLFKERFNLESSMKRLDLLDAVRSLVYALEIPRETMLRFCWSEPTTRAAIETAIDLGIFINLCKDDRPKTASKSAKATGAEEKLMARIFKHLAAVGVILETRPDEYRRTWRSTSLCSQQYINFYRCRSNPEIGSPFHDNMSTYSQGELGWSHPSVHPASRLTDGVCIGDNDVILVDMGGGQGYDISKFRRARAYFIHFIFHDWSDRDSHRILKSLTPAMSPGYSKLLIHDRVITETEAYWESTSLGLVMMANLGGIERTTAEWYALLESARLKTVNILDFSPWY
;
A
#
# COMPACT_ATOMS: atom_id res chain seq x y z
N MET A 1 54.24 -15.58 -21.49
CA MET A 1 52.93 -14.93 -21.62
C MET A 1 52.05 -15.83 -22.46
N ALA A 2 51.17 -16.61 -21.84
CA ALA A 2 50.18 -17.43 -22.54
C ALA A 2 48.80 -16.83 -22.27
N LEU A 3 48.13 -16.36 -23.32
CA LEU A 3 46.74 -15.95 -23.32
C LEU A 3 45.88 -17.21 -23.10
N LEU A 4 45.27 -17.32 -21.93
CA LEU A 4 44.21 -18.29 -21.68
C LEU A 4 42.94 -17.76 -22.35
N GLY A 5 42.41 -18.55 -23.29
CA GLY A 5 41.23 -18.21 -24.08
C GLY A 5 39.99 -17.96 -23.21
N GLU A 6 39.23 -16.95 -23.60
CA GLU A 6 37.89 -16.67 -23.07
C GLU A 6 36.95 -17.83 -23.41
N LYS A 7 36.66 -18.67 -22.42
CA LYS A 7 35.45 -19.49 -22.45
C LYS A 7 34.33 -18.63 -21.86
N GLY A 8 33.44 -18.12 -22.72
CA GLY A 8 32.20 -17.48 -22.31
C GLY A 8 31.46 -18.36 -21.31
N HIS A 9 31.28 -17.85 -20.10
CA HIS A 9 30.51 -18.53 -19.06
C HIS A 9 29.04 -18.49 -19.48
N ARG A 10 28.49 -19.63 -19.91
CA ARG A 10 27.05 -19.77 -20.05
C ARG A 10 26.43 -19.74 -18.66
N THR A 11 25.72 -18.65 -18.36
CA THR A 11 24.90 -18.56 -17.17
C THR A 11 23.77 -19.58 -17.27
N THR A 12 23.77 -20.56 -16.37
CA THR A 12 22.66 -21.50 -16.22
C THR A 12 21.87 -21.11 -14.97
N ILE A 13 20.55 -21.00 -15.11
CA ILE A 13 19.63 -20.78 -14.00
C ILE A 13 18.63 -21.93 -14.06
N ASN A 14 18.52 -22.72 -12.98
CA ASN A 14 17.64 -23.90 -12.89
C ASN A 14 17.78 -24.93 -14.03
N GLY A 15 18.99 -25.05 -14.62
CA GLY A 15 19.28 -26.03 -15.68
C GLY A 15 19.06 -25.54 -17.10
N ASP A 16 18.41 -24.38 -17.29
CA ASP A 16 18.23 -23.77 -18.60
C ASP A 16 19.41 -22.87 -18.95
N SER A 17 19.96 -23.06 -20.15
CA SER A 17 20.99 -22.18 -20.69
C SER A 17 20.33 -21.02 -21.42
N VAL A 18 20.45 -19.82 -20.87
CA VAL A 18 20.17 -18.59 -21.61
C VAL A 18 21.41 -18.30 -22.45
N GLY A 19 21.26 -18.02 -23.75
CA GLY A 19 22.38 -17.59 -24.60
C GLY A 19 23.04 -16.31 -24.07
N GLU A 20 24.10 -15.82 -24.71
CA GLU A 20 24.65 -14.48 -24.41
C GLU A 20 23.64 -13.38 -24.81
N ILE A 21 22.61 -13.21 -23.99
CA ILE A 21 21.59 -12.14 -24.09
C ILE A 21 22.14 -10.85 -23.47
N LEU A 22 23.05 -10.98 -22.50
CA LEU A 22 23.72 -9.87 -21.84
C LEU A 22 24.72 -9.22 -22.82
N SER A 23 24.41 -8.00 -23.21
CA SER A 23 25.33 -7.12 -23.95
C SER A 23 25.46 -5.79 -23.20
N ASP A 24 26.56 -5.07 -23.42
CA ASP A 24 26.75 -3.71 -22.87
C ASP A 24 25.59 -2.76 -23.23
N LYS A 25 24.92 -3.04 -24.36
CA LYS A 25 23.71 -2.33 -24.79
C LYS A 25 22.55 -2.53 -23.82
N VAL A 26 22.32 -3.75 -23.32
CA VAL A 26 21.25 -4.02 -22.34
C VAL A 26 21.52 -3.28 -21.03
N ALA A 27 22.78 -3.25 -20.57
CA ALA A 27 23.14 -2.60 -19.31
C ALA A 27 23.01 -1.06 -19.33
N THR A 28 23.07 -0.46 -20.51
CA THR A 28 23.11 1.00 -20.72
C THR A 28 21.84 1.57 -21.36
N SER A 29 20.92 0.72 -21.82
CA SER A 29 19.66 1.17 -22.42
C SER A 29 18.58 1.35 -21.35
N SER A 30 17.74 2.36 -21.54
CA SER A 30 16.48 2.51 -20.82
C SER A 30 15.61 1.26 -21.01
N SER A 31 14.80 0.94 -20.01
CA SER A 31 14.04 -0.31 -19.97
C SER A 31 12.94 -0.38 -21.04
N ILE A 32 12.22 0.72 -21.30
CA ILE A 32 11.13 0.78 -22.30
C ILE A 32 11.13 2.15 -23.05
N PRO A 33 12.17 2.43 -23.85
CA PRO A 33 12.37 3.76 -24.45
C PRO A 33 11.23 4.19 -25.39
N GLU A 34 10.55 3.24 -26.05
CA GLU A 34 9.42 3.48 -26.94
C GLU A 34 8.18 4.07 -26.24
N MET A 35 8.04 3.85 -24.92
CA MET A 35 6.94 4.42 -24.13
C MET A 35 7.22 5.85 -23.65
N VAL A 36 8.47 6.30 -23.67
CA VAL A 36 8.87 7.61 -23.10
C VAL A 36 8.12 8.78 -23.76
N PRO A 37 8.00 8.88 -25.11
CA PRO A 37 7.30 10.00 -25.73
C PRO A 37 5.83 10.11 -25.33
N SER A 38 5.11 8.99 -25.33
CA SER A 38 3.68 8.98 -24.98
C SER A 38 3.44 9.27 -23.50
N LEU A 39 4.33 8.83 -22.61
CA LEU A 39 4.28 9.14 -21.18
C LEU A 39 4.55 10.63 -20.91
N ILE A 40 5.51 11.25 -21.62
CA ILE A 40 5.78 12.70 -21.53
C ILE A 40 4.59 13.51 -22.02
N GLU A 41 3.94 13.07 -23.11
CA GLU A 41 2.71 13.68 -23.61
C GLU A 41 1.58 13.56 -22.58
N LYS A 42 1.34 12.37 -22.02
CA LYS A 42 0.35 12.12 -20.96
C LYS A 42 0.58 13.04 -19.76
N ILE A 43 1.82 13.17 -19.29
CA ILE A 43 2.19 14.08 -18.18
C ILE A 43 1.97 15.55 -18.56
N SER A 44 2.29 15.93 -19.79
CA SER A 44 2.11 17.31 -20.28
C SER A 44 0.64 17.74 -20.34
N LEU A 45 -0.30 16.80 -20.57
CA LEU A 45 -1.73 17.10 -20.56
C LEU A 45 -2.24 17.56 -19.18
N PHE A 46 -1.51 17.29 -18.10
CA PHE A 46 -1.85 17.79 -16.77
C PHE A 46 -1.52 19.29 -16.59
N LYS A 47 -0.81 19.94 -17.53
CA LYS A 47 -0.29 21.32 -17.36
C LYS A 47 -1.33 22.41 -17.11
N GLU A 48 -2.53 22.31 -17.69
CA GLU A 48 -3.45 23.48 -17.75
C GLU A 48 -4.55 23.52 -16.68
N ARG A 49 -4.80 22.42 -15.94
CA ARG A 49 -5.85 22.36 -14.89
C ARG A 49 -5.52 21.37 -13.78
N PHE A 50 -4.26 21.30 -13.38
CA PHE A 50 -3.88 20.44 -12.27
C PHE A 50 -4.34 21.05 -10.94
N ASN A 51 -5.36 20.45 -10.35
CA ASN A 51 -5.75 20.71 -8.97
C ASN A 51 -5.31 19.53 -8.11
N LEU A 52 -4.33 19.77 -7.22
CA LEU A 52 -3.83 18.79 -6.25
C LEU A 52 -4.87 18.37 -5.20
N GLU A 53 -5.97 19.11 -5.07
CA GLU A 53 -7.10 18.75 -4.21
C GLU A 53 -7.92 17.58 -4.79
N SER A 54 -7.84 17.34 -6.10
CA SER A 54 -8.43 16.15 -6.70
C SER A 54 -7.48 14.96 -6.53
N SER A 55 -7.79 14.10 -5.56
CA SER A 55 -7.06 12.86 -5.29
C SER A 55 -6.84 11.99 -6.54
N MET A 56 -7.84 11.94 -7.42
CA MET A 56 -7.81 11.17 -8.68
C MET A 56 -6.77 11.71 -9.66
N LYS A 57 -6.83 13.00 -10.02
CA LYS A 57 -5.86 13.61 -10.95
C LYS A 57 -4.43 13.53 -10.41
N ARG A 58 -4.27 13.66 -9.09
CA ARG A 58 -2.97 13.49 -8.42
C ARG A 58 -2.44 12.07 -8.59
N LEU A 59 -3.29 11.05 -8.49
CA LEU A 59 -2.89 9.65 -8.67
C LEU A 59 -2.59 9.31 -10.11
N ASP A 60 -3.41 9.76 -11.06
CA ASP A 60 -3.18 9.54 -12.49
C ASP A 60 -1.83 10.14 -12.92
N LEU A 61 -1.50 11.34 -12.41
CA LEU A 61 -0.19 11.94 -12.63
C LEU A 61 0.92 11.13 -11.96
N LEU A 62 0.72 10.69 -10.71
CA LEU A 62 1.73 9.91 -9.98
C LEU A 62 2.01 8.58 -10.68
N ASP A 63 0.98 7.91 -11.19
CA ASP A 63 1.10 6.67 -11.95
C ASP A 63 1.82 6.88 -13.29
N ALA A 64 1.47 7.95 -14.02
CA ALA A 64 2.18 8.33 -15.25
C ALA A 64 3.66 8.65 -14.99
N VAL A 65 3.97 9.35 -13.90
CA VAL A 65 5.36 9.67 -13.50
C VAL A 65 6.12 8.41 -13.10
N ARG A 66 5.51 7.48 -12.36
CA ARG A 66 6.14 6.19 -12.02
C ARG A 66 6.40 5.35 -13.26
N SER A 67 5.43 5.27 -14.17
CA SER A 67 5.59 4.59 -15.45
C SER A 67 6.73 5.19 -16.27
N LEU A 68 6.90 6.51 -16.24
CA LEU A 68 8.03 7.18 -16.88
C LEU A 68 9.36 6.81 -16.22
N VAL A 69 9.42 6.73 -14.89
CA VAL A 69 10.62 6.23 -14.17
C VAL A 69 10.94 4.81 -14.62
N TYR A 70 9.97 3.90 -14.65
CA TYR A 70 10.18 2.52 -15.10
C TYR A 70 10.64 2.43 -16.55
N ALA A 71 10.12 3.29 -17.43
CA ALA A 71 10.54 3.33 -18.82
C ALA A 71 11.98 3.85 -18.99
N LEU A 72 12.39 4.83 -18.17
CA LEU A 72 13.67 5.52 -18.27
C LEU A 72 14.85 4.80 -17.60
N GLU A 73 14.62 4.21 -16.42
CA GLU A 73 15.68 3.58 -15.63
C GLU A 73 16.39 2.49 -16.45
N ILE A 74 17.72 2.51 -16.38
CA ILE A 74 18.55 1.43 -16.92
C ILE A 74 18.69 0.31 -15.87
N PRO A 75 19.02 -0.94 -16.25
CA PRO A 75 19.07 -2.07 -15.32
C PRO A 75 19.95 -1.83 -14.08
N ARG A 76 21.08 -1.13 -14.25
CA ARG A 76 21.95 -0.78 -13.12
C ARG A 76 21.23 0.13 -12.12
N GLU A 77 20.53 1.16 -12.57
CA GLU A 77 19.82 2.10 -11.69
C GLU A 77 18.69 1.41 -10.95
N THR A 78 17.91 0.59 -11.66
CA THR A 78 16.85 -0.24 -11.08
C THR A 78 17.39 -1.17 -10.00
N MET A 79 18.51 -1.86 -10.27
CA MET A 79 19.16 -2.74 -9.29
C MET A 79 19.63 -1.97 -8.06
N LEU A 80 20.25 -0.80 -8.25
CA LEU A 80 20.68 0.04 -7.12
C LEU A 80 19.50 0.54 -6.30
N ARG A 81 18.38 0.88 -6.95
CA ARG A 81 17.16 1.29 -6.25
C ARG A 81 16.61 0.15 -5.39
N PHE A 82 16.41 -1.03 -5.97
CA PHE A 82 15.84 -2.19 -5.27
C PHE A 82 16.78 -2.79 -4.22
N CYS A 83 18.07 -2.93 -4.52
CA CYS A 83 18.98 -3.64 -3.63
C CYS A 83 19.66 -2.73 -2.60
N TRP A 84 19.85 -1.45 -2.91
CA TRP A 84 20.54 -0.52 -2.00
C TRP A 84 19.57 0.53 -1.46
N SER A 85 18.95 1.34 -2.33
CA SER A 85 18.19 2.52 -1.90
C SER A 85 16.96 2.17 -1.06
N GLU A 86 16.09 1.27 -1.53
CA GLU A 86 14.84 0.95 -0.85
C GLU A 86 15.05 0.25 0.51
N PRO A 87 15.90 -0.79 0.63
CA PRO A 87 16.18 -1.42 1.92
C PRO A 87 16.84 -0.46 2.91
N THR A 88 17.81 0.34 2.46
CA THR A 88 18.49 1.31 3.34
C THR A 88 17.59 2.46 3.72
N THR A 89 16.67 2.89 2.86
CA THR A 89 15.64 3.89 3.18
C THR A 89 14.73 3.40 4.29
N ARG A 90 14.25 2.15 4.19
CA ARG A 90 13.45 1.55 5.27
C ARG A 90 14.23 1.51 6.59
N ALA A 91 15.45 0.98 6.57
CA ALA A 91 16.29 0.90 7.76
C ALA A 91 16.61 2.28 8.36
N ALA A 92 16.87 3.29 7.52
CA ALA A 92 17.11 4.66 7.96
C ALA A 92 15.87 5.31 8.58
N ILE A 93 14.67 5.04 8.05
CA ILE A 93 13.40 5.50 8.65
C ILE A 93 13.21 4.86 10.02
N GLU A 94 13.37 3.54 10.15
CA GLU A 94 13.24 2.85 11.44
C GLU A 94 14.25 3.38 12.47
N THR A 95 15.51 3.53 12.07
CA THR A 95 16.56 4.12 12.91
C THR A 95 16.19 5.55 13.32
N ALA A 96 15.66 6.36 12.40
CA ALA A 96 15.27 7.73 12.69
C ALA A 96 14.05 7.83 13.62
N ILE A 97 13.11 6.88 13.54
CA ILE A 97 12.03 6.73 14.51
C ILE A 97 12.62 6.46 15.90
N ASP A 98 13.51 5.48 16.01
CA ASP A 98 14.09 5.05 17.30
C ASP A 98 14.96 6.14 17.94
N LEU A 99 15.71 6.90 17.12
CA LEU A 99 16.47 8.06 17.58
C LEU A 99 15.60 9.29 17.88
N GLY A 100 14.28 9.25 17.66
CA GLY A 100 13.41 10.40 17.88
C GLY A 100 13.65 11.58 16.93
N ILE A 101 14.24 11.32 15.75
CA ILE A 101 14.54 12.34 14.74
C ILE A 101 13.28 13.05 14.25
N PHE A 102 12.23 12.29 13.93
CA PHE A 102 11.00 12.86 13.39
C PHE A 102 10.28 13.73 14.44
N ILE A 103 10.23 13.26 15.69
CA ILE A 103 9.72 14.06 16.82
C ILE A 103 10.52 15.36 16.98
N ASN A 104 11.85 15.30 16.88
CA ASN A 104 12.69 16.51 16.91
C ASN A 104 12.36 17.48 15.76
N LEU A 105 12.22 16.97 14.53
CA LEU A 105 11.89 17.78 13.36
C LEU A 105 10.49 18.39 13.46
N CYS A 106 9.51 17.70 14.07
CA CYS A 106 8.13 18.17 14.23
C CYS A 106 7.91 19.20 15.34
N LYS A 107 8.92 19.52 16.17
CA LYS A 107 8.79 20.55 17.21
C LYS A 107 8.48 21.94 16.65
N ASP A 108 8.99 22.23 15.45
CA ASP A 108 8.76 23.47 14.72
C ASP A 108 9.11 23.29 13.23
N ASP A 109 8.71 24.26 12.40
CA ASP A 109 8.94 24.21 10.95
C ASP A 109 10.31 24.73 10.50
N ARG A 110 11.17 25.09 11.46
CA ARG A 110 12.48 25.65 11.14
C ARG A 110 13.43 24.53 10.71
N PRO A 111 14.25 24.77 9.67
CA PRO A 111 15.35 23.86 9.33
C PRO A 111 16.29 23.63 10.52
N LYS A 112 16.74 22.40 10.69
CA LYS A 112 17.63 21.94 11.76
C LYS A 112 18.88 21.33 11.15
N THR A 113 20.02 21.56 11.79
CA THR A 113 21.30 20.97 11.36
C THR A 113 21.51 19.61 11.99
N ALA A 114 22.37 18.76 11.39
CA ALA A 114 22.69 17.46 11.98
C ALA A 114 23.25 17.61 13.41
N SER A 115 24.15 18.57 13.65
CA SER A 115 24.71 18.82 14.99
C SER A 115 23.65 19.21 16.02
N LYS A 116 22.69 20.08 15.66
CA LYS A 116 21.61 20.48 16.57
C LYS A 116 20.66 19.32 16.88
N SER A 117 20.30 18.54 15.86
CA SER A 117 19.43 17.37 16.05
C SER A 117 20.12 16.26 16.83
N ALA A 118 21.41 16.01 16.58
CA ALA A 118 22.24 15.04 17.32
C ALA A 118 22.26 15.36 18.82
N LYS A 119 22.50 16.63 19.19
CA LYS A 119 22.45 17.09 20.59
C LYS A 119 21.06 16.92 21.20
N ALA A 120 20.01 17.17 20.43
CA ALA A 120 18.64 17.10 20.93
C ALA A 120 18.10 15.67 21.08
N THR A 121 18.66 14.70 20.36
CA THR A 121 18.27 13.28 20.43
C THR A 121 19.25 12.42 21.23
N GLY A 122 20.46 12.93 21.51
CA GLY A 122 21.55 12.16 22.12
C GLY A 122 22.29 11.25 21.13
N ALA A 123 22.03 11.37 19.82
CA ALA A 123 22.71 10.60 18.79
C ALA A 123 24.11 11.15 18.48
N GLU A 124 24.98 10.31 17.92
CA GLU A 124 26.29 10.74 17.43
C GLU A 124 26.14 11.62 16.18
N GLU A 125 26.94 12.69 16.10
CA GLU A 125 26.77 13.75 15.09
C GLU A 125 27.04 13.25 13.66
N LYS A 126 28.07 12.42 13.43
CA LYS A 126 28.36 11.87 12.09
C LYS A 126 27.28 10.88 11.65
N LEU A 127 26.75 10.07 12.57
CA LEU A 127 25.61 9.20 12.30
C LEU A 127 24.38 10.02 11.90
N MET A 128 24.06 11.07 12.67
CA MET A 128 22.95 11.98 12.35
C MET A 128 23.11 12.60 10.96
N ALA A 129 24.30 13.10 10.63
CA ALA A 129 24.59 13.70 9.32
C ALA A 129 24.39 12.68 8.18
N ARG A 130 24.82 11.43 8.35
CA ARG A 130 24.63 10.36 7.35
C ARG A 130 23.16 10.01 7.17
N ILE A 131 22.40 9.89 8.25
CA ILE A 131 20.96 9.62 8.20
C ILE A 131 20.22 10.77 7.52
N PHE A 132 20.51 12.02 7.89
CA PHE A 132 19.88 13.20 7.29
C PHE A 132 20.16 13.30 5.80
N LYS A 133 21.42 13.10 5.39
CA LYS A 133 21.78 13.08 3.96
C LYS A 133 21.01 12.02 3.19
N HIS A 134 20.93 10.80 3.72
CA HIS A 134 20.19 9.71 3.07
C HIS A 134 18.68 10.01 2.99
N LEU A 135 18.05 10.39 4.11
CA LEU A 135 16.64 10.72 4.16
C LEU A 135 16.26 11.91 3.27
N ALA A 136 17.17 12.87 3.09
CA ALA A 136 16.98 13.99 2.16
C ALA A 136 17.08 13.53 0.70
N ALA A 137 18.07 12.70 0.37
CA ALA A 137 18.28 12.19 -0.99
C ALA A 137 17.08 11.36 -1.49
N VAL A 138 16.40 10.65 -0.59
CA VAL A 138 15.21 9.83 -0.90
C VAL A 138 13.88 10.55 -0.63
N GLY A 139 13.92 11.86 -0.30
CA GLY A 139 12.74 12.72 -0.21
C GLY A 139 11.84 12.46 1.00
N VAL A 140 12.37 11.89 2.08
CA VAL A 140 11.66 11.74 3.37
C VAL A 140 11.72 13.06 4.15
N ILE A 141 12.89 13.71 4.16
CA ILE A 141 13.07 15.09 4.65
C ILE A 141 13.56 15.98 3.50
N LEU A 142 13.61 17.29 3.70
CA LEU A 142 14.12 18.23 2.69
C LEU A 142 15.38 18.92 3.18
N GLU A 143 16.47 18.83 2.43
CA GLU A 143 17.66 19.65 2.63
C GLU A 143 17.43 21.05 2.03
N THR A 144 17.48 22.09 2.85
CA THR A 144 17.24 23.49 2.42
C THR A 144 18.53 24.24 2.11
N ARG A 145 19.63 23.87 2.77
CA ARG A 145 20.99 24.40 2.62
C ARG A 145 22.00 23.32 3.06
N PRO A 146 23.31 23.48 2.79
CA PRO A 146 24.31 22.55 3.31
C PRO A 146 24.16 22.33 4.81
N ASP A 147 23.86 21.08 5.20
CA ASP A 147 23.60 20.67 6.59
C ASP A 147 22.38 21.36 7.25
N GLU A 148 21.36 21.75 6.49
CA GLU A 148 20.08 22.22 7.04
C GLU A 148 18.90 21.44 6.47
N TYR A 149 18.07 20.88 7.35
CA TYR A 149 17.00 19.97 6.98
C TYR A 149 15.67 20.34 7.64
N ARG A 150 14.57 20.23 6.89
CA ARG A 150 13.20 20.39 7.42
C ARG A 150 12.31 19.21 7.07
N ARG A 151 11.22 19.08 7.82
CA ARG A 151 10.19 18.05 7.55
C ARG A 151 9.49 18.28 6.20
N THR A 152 9.06 17.18 5.61
CA THR A 152 8.08 17.10 4.53
C THR A 152 6.78 16.51 5.11
N TRP A 153 5.71 16.43 4.31
CA TRP A 153 4.50 15.71 4.76
C TRP A 153 4.75 14.23 5.04
N ARG A 154 5.73 13.59 4.36
CA ARG A 154 6.14 12.20 4.64
C ARG A 154 6.79 12.07 6.02
N SER A 155 7.74 12.94 6.37
CA SER A 155 8.35 12.90 7.71
C SER A 155 7.42 13.43 8.80
N THR A 156 6.41 14.22 8.45
CA THR A 156 5.40 14.71 9.40
C THR A 156 4.46 13.58 9.83
N SER A 157 4.07 12.68 8.93
CA SER A 157 3.25 11.53 9.31
C SER A 157 3.96 10.63 10.32
N LEU A 158 5.30 10.55 10.26
CA LEU A 158 6.15 9.82 11.20
C LEU A 158 6.26 10.45 12.59
N CYS A 159 5.52 11.51 12.87
CA CYS A 159 5.31 12.05 14.22
C CYS A 159 4.03 11.50 14.88
N SER A 160 3.23 10.74 14.14
CA SER A 160 2.06 10.02 14.64
C SER A 160 2.42 8.57 14.95
N GLN A 161 2.04 8.10 16.14
CA GLN A 161 2.27 6.73 16.58
C GLN A 161 1.63 5.70 15.65
N GLN A 162 0.46 6.03 15.08
CA GLN A 162 -0.26 5.19 14.13
C GLN A 162 0.60 4.88 12.89
N TYR A 163 1.18 5.90 12.26
CA TYR A 163 2.07 5.73 11.11
C TYR A 163 3.40 5.05 11.48
N ILE A 164 3.96 5.34 12.67
CA ILE A 164 5.16 4.64 13.18
C ILE A 164 4.91 3.13 13.28
N ASN A 165 3.73 2.74 13.77
CA ASN A 165 3.38 1.35 13.96
C ASN A 165 3.25 0.59 12.63
N PHE A 166 2.85 1.25 11.54
CA PHE A 166 2.88 0.66 10.20
C PHE A 166 4.28 0.19 9.78
N TYR A 167 5.33 0.98 10.10
CA TYR A 167 6.72 0.56 9.83
C TYR A 167 7.14 -0.61 10.73
N ARG A 168 6.76 -0.59 12.01
CA ARG A 168 7.19 -1.58 13.02
C ARG A 168 6.46 -2.91 12.94
N CYS A 169 5.21 -2.94 12.47
CA CYS A 169 4.38 -4.15 12.45
C CYS A 169 5.02 -5.33 11.69
N ARG A 170 5.86 -5.05 10.67
CA ARG A 170 6.59 -6.12 9.94
C ARG A 170 7.83 -6.62 10.67
N SER A 171 8.47 -5.78 11.47
CA SER A 171 9.73 -6.11 12.15
C SER A 171 9.51 -6.70 13.55
N ASN A 172 8.32 -6.49 14.13
CA ASN A 172 7.95 -7.03 15.44
C ASN A 172 6.45 -7.41 15.48
N PRO A 173 6.10 -8.64 15.10
CA PRO A 173 4.71 -9.10 15.02
C PRO A 173 4.06 -9.34 16.40
N GLU A 174 4.81 -9.30 17.51
CA GLU A 174 4.34 -9.72 18.83
C GLU A 174 3.51 -8.68 19.60
N ILE A 175 3.07 -7.59 18.96
CA ILE A 175 2.32 -6.55 19.66
C ILE A 175 1.00 -6.28 18.92
N GLY A 176 -0.11 -6.70 19.54
CA GLY A 176 -1.45 -6.54 18.98
C GLY A 176 -1.88 -5.09 18.74
N SER A 177 -1.34 -4.12 19.50
CA SER A 177 -1.63 -2.69 19.29
C SER A 177 -0.99 -2.14 17.99
N PRO A 178 0.28 -2.40 17.67
CA PRO A 178 0.86 -2.10 16.36
C PRO A 178 0.18 -2.79 15.17
N PHE A 179 -0.31 -4.03 15.32
CA PHE A 179 -1.12 -4.67 14.28
C PHE A 179 -2.42 -3.89 14.03
N HIS A 180 -3.12 -3.54 15.09
CA HIS A 180 -4.35 -2.76 15.03
C HIS A 180 -4.15 -1.33 14.47
N ASP A 181 -3.08 -0.66 14.88
CA ASP A 181 -2.70 0.63 14.34
C ASP A 181 -2.27 0.53 12.86
N ASN A 182 -1.64 -0.57 12.45
CA ASN A 182 -1.35 -0.85 11.05
C ASN A 182 -2.66 -0.96 10.24
N MET A 183 -3.60 -1.82 10.67
CA MET A 183 -4.88 -1.99 10.00
C MET A 183 -5.70 -0.69 9.92
N SER A 184 -5.64 0.15 10.97
CA SER A 184 -6.29 1.46 10.93
C SER A 184 -5.54 2.49 10.07
N THR A 185 -4.20 2.45 10.01
CA THR A 185 -3.42 3.31 9.09
C THR A 185 -3.71 2.96 7.64
N TYR A 186 -3.89 1.67 7.37
CA TYR A 186 -4.18 1.16 6.03
C TYR A 186 -5.42 1.82 5.41
N SER A 187 -6.45 2.05 6.23
CA SER A 187 -7.71 2.69 5.83
C SER A 187 -7.73 4.23 5.97
N GLN A 188 -6.65 4.86 6.45
CA GLN A 188 -6.57 6.32 6.58
C GLN A 188 -6.49 7.00 5.21
N GLY A 189 -7.47 7.86 4.91
CA GLY A 189 -7.59 8.53 3.63
C GLY A 189 -8.38 7.74 2.58
N GLU A 190 -8.81 6.52 2.90
CA GLU A 190 -9.76 5.78 2.07
C GLU A 190 -11.21 6.19 2.37
N LEU A 191 -12.09 6.22 1.36
CA LEU A 191 -13.52 6.36 1.62
C LEU A 191 -14.04 5.12 2.33
N GLY A 192 -14.68 5.31 3.49
CA GLY A 192 -15.33 4.23 4.21
C GLY A 192 -16.52 3.67 3.41
N TRP A 193 -16.81 2.38 3.59
CA TRP A 193 -17.88 1.66 2.90
C TRP A 193 -19.24 2.36 2.95
N SER A 194 -19.58 3.01 4.06
CA SER A 194 -20.88 3.68 4.27
C SER A 194 -20.95 5.10 3.70
N HIS A 195 -19.90 5.57 3.00
CA HIS A 195 -19.87 6.91 2.42
C HIS A 195 -21.02 7.07 1.41
N PRO A 196 -21.69 8.23 1.32
CA PRO A 196 -22.84 8.41 0.43
C PRO A 196 -22.57 8.17 -1.06
N SER A 197 -21.34 8.37 -1.53
CA SER A 197 -20.93 8.07 -2.91
C SER A 197 -20.67 6.58 -3.15
N VAL A 198 -20.43 5.80 -2.10
CA VAL A 198 -20.10 4.37 -2.16
C VAL A 198 -21.36 3.55 -1.89
N HIS A 199 -21.76 3.44 -0.62
CA HIS A 199 -22.95 2.72 -0.20
C HIS A 199 -23.64 3.45 0.95
N PRO A 200 -24.60 4.35 0.68
CA PRO A 200 -25.34 5.06 1.72
C PRO A 200 -25.92 4.09 2.74
N ALA A 201 -25.62 4.31 4.02
CA ALA A 201 -26.12 3.49 5.13
C ALA A 201 -27.64 3.28 5.10
N SER A 202 -28.40 4.27 4.62
CA SER A 202 -29.85 4.21 4.49
C SER A 202 -30.34 3.05 3.62
N ARG A 203 -29.57 2.66 2.59
CA ARG A 203 -29.93 1.54 1.69
C ARG A 203 -30.14 0.22 2.41
N LEU A 204 -29.53 0.05 3.58
CA LEU A 204 -29.68 -1.16 4.38
C LEU A 204 -31.02 -1.23 5.12
N THR A 205 -31.71 -0.10 5.24
CA THR A 205 -33.01 0.01 5.93
C THR A 205 -34.15 0.40 5.00
N ASP A 206 -33.85 0.75 3.74
CA ASP A 206 -34.84 1.18 2.75
C ASP A 206 -35.91 0.10 2.51
N GLY A 207 -37.18 0.49 2.66
CA GLY A 207 -38.33 -0.36 2.38
C GLY A 207 -38.61 -1.48 3.39
N VAL A 208 -37.97 -1.47 4.58
CA VAL A 208 -38.18 -2.51 5.60
C VAL A 208 -38.53 -1.90 6.96
N CYS A 209 -39.58 -2.42 7.60
CA CYS A 209 -39.93 -2.10 8.98
C CYS A 209 -38.93 -2.76 9.94
N ILE A 210 -38.34 -1.98 10.84
CA ILE A 210 -37.34 -2.44 11.81
C ILE A 210 -37.98 -2.40 13.20
N GLY A 211 -38.09 -3.56 13.85
CA GLY A 211 -38.53 -3.68 15.23
C GLY A 211 -37.41 -3.39 16.23
N ASP A 212 -37.76 -3.20 17.50
CA ASP A 212 -36.82 -2.82 18.56
C ASP A 212 -35.72 -3.87 18.84
N ASN A 213 -35.94 -5.12 18.44
CA ASN A 213 -35.00 -6.24 18.63
C ASN A 213 -34.30 -6.68 17.34
N ASP A 214 -34.53 -5.99 16.22
CA ASP A 214 -33.91 -6.37 14.96
C ASP A 214 -32.42 -6.06 14.97
N VAL A 215 -31.60 -7.05 14.62
CA VAL A 215 -30.17 -6.85 14.44
C VAL A 215 -29.96 -6.08 13.16
N ILE A 216 -29.38 -4.90 13.32
CA ILE A 216 -29.04 -4.05 12.20
C ILE A 216 -27.64 -4.50 11.68
N LEU A 217 -26.51 -4.12 12.25
CA LEU A 217 -25.19 -4.40 11.65
C LEU A 217 -24.45 -5.47 12.45
N VAL A 218 -23.87 -6.45 11.75
CA VAL A 218 -22.91 -7.40 12.32
C VAL A 218 -21.58 -7.23 11.59
N ASP A 219 -20.61 -6.62 12.25
CA ASP A 219 -19.25 -6.42 11.74
C ASP A 219 -18.37 -7.62 12.11
N MET A 220 -18.20 -8.54 11.17
CA MET A 220 -17.44 -9.77 11.41
C MET A 220 -15.97 -9.52 11.15
N GLY A 221 -15.17 -9.56 12.22
CA GLY A 221 -13.74 -9.26 12.15
C GLY A 221 -13.41 -7.77 12.29
N GLY A 222 -14.36 -6.91 12.68
CA GLY A 222 -14.18 -5.45 12.79
C GLY A 222 -13.17 -4.92 13.82
N GLY A 223 -12.37 -5.78 14.45
CA GLY A 223 -11.38 -5.41 15.46
C GLY A 223 -11.99 -4.63 16.63
N GLN A 224 -11.54 -3.38 16.84
CA GLN A 224 -12.10 -2.48 17.87
C GLN A 224 -13.41 -1.78 17.45
N GLY A 225 -13.99 -2.15 16.30
CA GLY A 225 -15.26 -1.62 15.81
C GLY A 225 -15.14 -0.23 15.20
N TYR A 226 -14.04 0.09 14.50
CA TYR A 226 -13.88 1.40 13.86
C TYR A 226 -14.94 1.67 12.79
N ASP A 227 -15.27 0.65 11.99
CA ASP A 227 -16.33 0.77 10.98
C ASP A 227 -17.70 0.92 11.63
N ILE A 228 -17.99 0.19 12.71
CA ILE A 228 -19.20 0.39 13.52
C ILE A 228 -19.25 1.78 14.18
N SER A 229 -18.12 2.33 14.65
CA SER A 229 -18.12 3.63 15.33
C SER A 229 -18.51 4.79 14.41
N LYS A 230 -18.23 4.65 13.11
CA LYS A 230 -18.62 5.60 12.04
C LYS A 230 -20.08 5.42 11.62
N PHE A 231 -20.76 4.45 12.20
CA PHE A 231 -21.99 3.90 11.68
C PHE A 231 -23.19 4.20 12.61
N ARG A 232 -24.19 4.93 12.11
CA ARG A 232 -25.44 5.23 12.84
C ARG A 232 -26.62 4.43 12.22
N ARG A 233 -26.86 3.21 12.72
CA ARG A 233 -28.03 2.28 12.48
C ARG A 233 -28.24 1.69 11.05
N ALA A 234 -28.01 0.38 10.82
CA ALA A 234 -28.27 -0.32 9.52
C ALA A 234 -28.03 -1.83 9.54
N ARG A 235 -28.64 -2.58 8.59
CA ARG A 235 -29.08 -4.00 8.59
C ARG A 235 -28.20 -5.10 7.95
N ALA A 236 -26.88 -4.93 7.88
CA ALA A 236 -26.00 -5.83 7.12
C ALA A 236 -25.12 -6.73 7.98
N TYR A 237 -24.65 -7.85 7.41
CA TYR A 237 -23.39 -8.43 7.82
C TYR A 237 -22.29 -7.76 7.01
N PHE A 238 -21.31 -7.14 7.68
CA PHE A 238 -20.22 -6.41 7.07
C PHE A 238 -18.89 -7.12 7.35
N ILE A 239 -18.10 -7.28 6.30
CA ILE A 239 -16.76 -7.87 6.35
C ILE A 239 -15.83 -6.94 5.59
N HIS A 240 -14.77 -6.47 6.25
CA HIS A 240 -13.80 -5.54 5.68
C HIS A 240 -12.39 -6.08 5.87
N PHE A 241 -11.67 -6.33 4.78
CA PHE A 241 -10.28 -6.83 4.81
C PHE A 241 -10.14 -8.05 5.73
N ILE A 242 -10.94 -9.09 5.44
CA ILE A 242 -10.86 -10.38 6.14
C ILE A 242 -10.56 -11.50 5.15
N PHE A 243 -11.35 -11.62 4.08
CA PHE A 243 -11.23 -12.76 3.18
C PHE A 243 -9.92 -12.77 2.40
N HIS A 244 -9.25 -11.63 2.25
CA HIS A 244 -7.89 -11.57 1.71
C HIS A 244 -6.82 -12.27 2.58
N ASP A 245 -7.07 -12.45 3.88
CA ASP A 245 -6.18 -13.17 4.80
C ASP A 245 -6.26 -14.69 4.63
N TRP A 246 -7.32 -15.18 3.99
CA TRP A 246 -7.67 -16.60 3.97
C TRP A 246 -7.63 -17.19 2.57
N SER A 247 -7.20 -18.46 2.50
CA SER A 247 -7.33 -19.29 1.31
C SER A 247 -8.80 -19.47 0.91
N ASP A 248 -9.09 -19.80 -0.35
CA ASP A 248 -10.46 -20.08 -0.81
C ASP A 248 -11.16 -21.16 0.00
N ARG A 249 -10.39 -22.18 0.43
CA ARG A 249 -10.90 -23.26 1.27
C ARG A 249 -11.41 -22.73 2.61
N ASP A 250 -10.66 -21.85 3.26
CA ASP A 250 -11.01 -21.31 4.57
C ASP A 250 -12.08 -20.21 4.47
N SER A 251 -11.99 -19.35 3.45
CA SER A 251 -13.04 -18.39 3.10
C SER A 251 -14.38 -19.09 2.85
N HIS A 252 -14.38 -20.19 2.10
CA HIS A 252 -15.58 -21.01 1.90
C HIS A 252 -16.13 -21.58 3.23
N ARG A 253 -15.26 -22.03 4.14
CA ARG A 253 -15.68 -22.53 5.47
C ARG A 253 -16.33 -21.43 6.31
N ILE A 254 -15.78 -20.22 6.29
CA ILE A 254 -16.34 -19.05 6.98
C ILE A 254 -17.72 -18.74 6.39
N LEU A 255 -17.83 -18.60 5.06
CA LEU A 255 -19.09 -18.33 4.38
C LEU A 255 -20.14 -19.42 4.65
N LYS A 256 -19.74 -20.69 4.62
CA LYS A 256 -20.63 -21.83 4.93
C LYS A 256 -21.14 -21.83 6.37
N SER A 257 -20.38 -21.25 7.30
CA SER A 257 -20.81 -21.10 8.69
C SER A 257 -21.73 -19.89 8.89
N LEU A 258 -21.57 -18.85 8.08
CA LEU A 258 -22.41 -17.65 8.09
C LEU A 258 -23.78 -17.89 7.44
N THR A 259 -23.82 -18.58 6.29
CA THR A 259 -25.04 -18.70 5.48
C THR A 259 -26.27 -19.25 6.23
N PRO A 260 -26.17 -20.18 7.20
CA PRO A 260 -27.32 -20.63 7.99
C PRO A 260 -27.92 -19.54 8.91
N ALA A 261 -27.14 -18.52 9.28
CA ALA A 261 -27.60 -17.39 10.09
C ALA A 261 -28.27 -16.29 9.24
N MET A 262 -28.22 -16.40 7.91
CA MET A 262 -28.82 -15.45 6.99
C MET A 262 -30.24 -15.88 6.61
N SER A 263 -31.18 -14.93 6.57
CA SER A 263 -32.53 -15.15 6.06
C SER A 263 -32.63 -14.81 4.56
N PRO A 264 -32.97 -15.77 3.69
CA PRO A 264 -33.12 -15.52 2.25
C PRO A 264 -34.10 -14.38 1.95
N GLY A 265 -33.72 -13.49 1.03
CA GLY A 265 -34.52 -12.30 0.67
C GLY A 265 -34.47 -11.16 1.68
N TYR A 266 -33.98 -11.42 2.91
CA TYR A 266 -33.90 -10.44 3.98
C TYR A 266 -32.45 -10.03 4.28
N SER A 267 -31.59 -10.97 4.65
CA SER A 267 -30.19 -10.69 5.01
C SER A 267 -29.33 -10.39 3.79
N LYS A 268 -28.41 -9.44 3.93
CA LYS A 268 -27.39 -9.10 2.93
C LYS A 268 -26.00 -9.23 3.56
N LEU A 269 -25.07 -9.80 2.79
CA LEU A 269 -23.65 -9.80 3.12
C LEU A 269 -22.98 -8.71 2.28
N LEU A 270 -22.30 -7.80 2.96
CA LEU A 270 -21.43 -6.79 2.35
C LEU A 270 -19.98 -7.23 2.57
N ILE A 271 -19.25 -7.42 1.48
CA ILE A 271 -17.81 -7.66 1.49
C ILE A 271 -17.14 -6.42 0.93
N HIS A 272 -16.27 -5.83 1.74
CA HIS A 272 -15.40 -4.73 1.36
C HIS A 272 -13.96 -5.24 1.36
N ASP A 273 -13.45 -5.53 0.17
CA ASP A 273 -12.12 -6.11 -0.03
C ASP A 273 -11.56 -5.66 -1.37
N ARG A 274 -10.25 -5.81 -1.56
CA ARG A 274 -9.61 -5.43 -2.83
C ARG A 274 -9.97 -6.40 -3.94
N VAL A 275 -10.09 -5.84 -5.14
CA VAL A 275 -10.33 -6.58 -6.37
C VAL A 275 -9.16 -6.34 -7.31
N ILE A 276 -8.47 -7.42 -7.69
CA ILE A 276 -7.39 -7.36 -8.66
C ILE A 276 -7.98 -7.25 -10.06
N THR A 277 -7.57 -6.22 -10.82
CA THR A 277 -7.94 -6.08 -12.21
C THR A 277 -7.20 -7.11 -13.06
N GLU A 278 -7.89 -7.64 -14.08
CA GLU A 278 -7.33 -8.65 -14.99
C GLU A 278 -6.11 -8.12 -15.78
N THR A 279 -6.07 -6.81 -16.02
CA THR A 279 -4.95 -6.12 -16.67
C THR A 279 -4.60 -4.85 -15.90
N GLU A 280 -3.34 -4.41 -16.00
CA GLU A 280 -2.85 -3.14 -15.44
C GLU A 280 -3.13 -2.98 -13.94
N ALA A 281 -3.02 -4.08 -13.18
CA ALA A 281 -3.20 -4.06 -11.74
C ALA A 281 -2.23 -3.07 -11.08
N TYR A 282 -2.79 -2.17 -10.27
CA TYR A 282 -1.99 -1.17 -9.56
C TYR A 282 -1.05 -1.86 -8.57
N TRP A 283 0.21 -1.41 -8.54
CA TRP A 283 1.30 -2.08 -7.83
C TRP A 283 1.05 -2.28 -6.33
N GLU A 284 0.27 -1.40 -5.69
CA GLU A 284 -0.09 -1.53 -4.27
C GLU A 284 -0.94 -2.77 -4.03
N SER A 285 -1.86 -3.08 -4.95
CA SER A 285 -2.75 -4.24 -4.83
C SER A 285 -1.99 -5.55 -5.05
N THR A 286 -1.10 -5.61 -6.04
CA THR A 286 -0.27 -6.80 -6.27
C THR A 286 0.78 -7.01 -5.18
N SER A 287 1.36 -5.91 -4.66
CA SER A 287 2.27 -5.97 -3.52
C SER A 287 1.57 -6.47 -2.26
N LEU A 288 0.34 -6.02 -2.00
CA LEU A 288 -0.47 -6.52 -0.89
C LEU A 288 -0.71 -8.02 -1.02
N GLY A 289 -1.07 -8.52 -2.21
CA GLY A 289 -1.26 -9.95 -2.44
C GLY A 289 -0.03 -10.80 -2.10
N LEU A 290 1.17 -10.34 -2.47
CA LEU A 290 2.40 -11.03 -2.07
C LEU A 290 2.65 -10.98 -0.55
N VAL A 291 2.31 -9.86 0.10
CA VAL A 291 2.43 -9.73 1.56
C VAL A 291 1.44 -10.65 2.29
N MET A 292 0.19 -10.73 1.83
CA MET A 292 -0.83 -11.62 2.39
C MET A 292 -0.45 -13.10 2.20
N MET A 293 0.05 -13.45 1.02
CA MET A 293 0.55 -14.79 0.73
C MET A 293 1.72 -15.17 1.66
N ALA A 294 2.71 -14.28 1.81
CA ALA A 294 3.90 -14.57 2.61
C ALA A 294 3.62 -14.67 4.11
N ASN A 295 2.70 -13.84 4.64
CA ASN A 295 2.46 -13.76 6.08
C ASN A 295 1.35 -14.70 6.56
N LEU A 296 0.30 -14.90 5.75
CA LEU A 296 -0.95 -15.54 6.18
C LEU A 296 -1.37 -16.71 5.29
N GLY A 297 -0.72 -16.91 4.13
CA GLY A 297 -1.23 -17.80 3.09
C GLY A 297 -2.53 -17.29 2.44
N GLY A 298 -2.76 -15.97 2.53
CA GLY A 298 -3.92 -15.27 2.00
C GLY A 298 -3.83 -15.01 0.50
N ILE A 299 -4.93 -14.49 -0.07
CA ILE A 299 -5.11 -14.31 -1.51
C ILE A 299 -5.93 -13.04 -1.77
N GLU A 300 -5.38 -12.15 -2.59
CA GLU A 300 -6.14 -11.08 -3.25
C GLU A 300 -6.80 -11.63 -4.50
N ARG A 301 -8.10 -11.35 -4.71
CA ARG A 301 -8.92 -12.03 -5.72
C ARG A 301 -9.34 -11.11 -6.85
N THR A 302 -9.46 -11.65 -8.07
CA THR A 302 -10.14 -10.98 -9.18
C THR A 302 -11.65 -11.04 -9.02
N THR A 303 -12.38 -10.26 -9.81
CA THR A 303 -13.85 -10.29 -9.84
C THR A 303 -14.38 -11.70 -10.10
N ALA A 304 -13.77 -12.45 -11.04
CA ALA A 304 -14.20 -13.80 -11.38
C ALA A 304 -14.00 -14.77 -10.21
N GLU A 305 -12.88 -14.65 -9.49
CA GLU A 305 -12.56 -15.45 -8.31
C GLU A 305 -13.52 -15.15 -7.16
N TRP A 306 -13.89 -13.88 -6.95
CA TRP A 306 -14.92 -13.49 -5.99
C TRP A 306 -16.28 -14.12 -6.30
N TYR A 307 -16.70 -14.10 -7.57
CA TYR A 307 -17.95 -14.77 -7.98
C TYR A 307 -17.89 -16.26 -7.67
N ALA A 308 -16.82 -16.95 -8.06
CA ALA A 308 -16.66 -18.38 -7.82
C ALA A 308 -16.71 -18.72 -6.31
N LEU A 309 -16.04 -17.93 -5.47
CA LEU A 309 -16.05 -18.10 -4.02
C LEU A 309 -17.47 -17.94 -3.43
N LEU A 310 -18.19 -16.88 -3.81
CA LEU A 310 -19.54 -16.61 -3.32
C LEU A 310 -20.55 -17.67 -3.79
N GLU A 311 -20.49 -18.06 -5.05
CA GLU A 311 -21.34 -19.11 -5.62
C GLU A 311 -21.10 -20.46 -4.94
N SER A 312 -19.85 -20.79 -4.59
CA SER A 312 -19.53 -22.00 -3.83
C SER A 312 -20.26 -22.07 -2.49
N ALA A 313 -20.57 -20.92 -1.89
CA ALA A 313 -21.32 -20.78 -0.64
C ALA A 313 -22.83 -20.58 -0.84
N ARG A 314 -23.34 -20.75 -2.08
CA ARG A 314 -24.75 -20.53 -2.46
C ARG A 314 -25.23 -19.09 -2.21
N LEU A 315 -24.32 -18.14 -2.22
CA LEU A 315 -24.64 -16.72 -2.20
C LEU A 315 -24.75 -16.20 -3.63
N LYS A 316 -25.77 -15.38 -3.89
CA LYS A 316 -25.93 -14.69 -5.17
C LYS A 316 -25.46 -13.25 -5.02
N THR A 317 -24.47 -12.85 -5.83
CA THR A 317 -24.04 -11.45 -5.92
C THR A 317 -25.21 -10.59 -6.42
N VAL A 318 -25.55 -9.57 -5.65
CA VAL A 318 -26.65 -8.63 -5.97
C VAL A 318 -26.12 -7.42 -6.70
N ASN A 319 -24.95 -6.93 -6.29
CA ASN A 319 -24.30 -5.76 -6.88
C ASN A 319 -22.80 -5.80 -6.57
N ILE A 320 -21.99 -5.22 -7.46
CA ILE A 320 -20.59 -4.88 -7.19
C ILE A 320 -20.49 -3.37 -7.31
N LEU A 321 -20.05 -2.73 -6.24
CA LEU A 321 -19.77 -1.31 -6.22
C LEU A 321 -18.26 -1.18 -6.29
N ASP A 322 -17.76 -0.94 -7.49
CA ASP A 322 -16.36 -0.58 -7.66
C ASP A 322 -16.20 0.88 -7.26
N PHE A 323 -15.37 1.10 -6.26
CA PHE A 323 -14.89 2.41 -5.87
C PHE A 323 -13.43 2.23 -5.53
N SER A 324 -12.56 2.97 -6.20
CA SER A 324 -11.17 2.92 -5.84
C SER A 324 -10.98 3.70 -4.53
N PRO A 325 -10.12 3.25 -3.60
CA PRO A 325 -10.04 3.78 -2.24
C PRO A 325 -9.72 5.28 -2.17
N TRP A 326 -9.24 5.88 -3.26
CA TRP A 326 -8.91 7.29 -3.36
C TRP A 326 -10.01 8.20 -3.96
N TYR A 327 -11.25 7.69 -4.07
CA TYR A 327 -12.33 8.23 -4.90
C TYR A 327 -13.56 8.51 -4.06
#